data_AF-A0A9D3RXK8-F1
#
_entry.id   AF-A0A9D3RXK8-F1
#
_cell.length_a   1.000
_cell.length_b   1.000
_cell.length_c   1.000
_cell.angle_alpha   90.00
_cell.angle_beta   90.00
_cell.angle_gamma   90.00
#
_symmetry.space_group_name_H-M   'P 1'
#
loop_
_entity.id
_entity.type
_entity.pdbx_description
1 polymer ?
#
loop_
_entity_poly.entity_id
_entity_poly.type
_entity_poly.pdbx_seq_one_letter_code
_entity_poly.pdbx_strand_id
1 'polypeptide(L)'
;MLLEKGNCNPNLLNGQLSSPLHFAAGGGHSEIVQLLLQHPEIDRHIEDQQKRSPLQVCEENKQNEWEEAAKLLQQANNKPYEKVRIYRMDGSYRSVELKHGNNTSVRQIMEGMRLSQETQQYFTIWICSENLNLQLKPYHKPLQHLRIWTEIVSDLTVLDPQRETPQLFLRRDVCLPLDVEKKVEDPLSILILFDEARHCLLKGFYPSPDSKLITLAGLLLQIIYGNYESKKHKQGFLNEENLKSIVPISKVKSKAHHWTNRILHEYKNLSTSEG
;
A
#
# COMPACT_ATOMS: atom_id res chain seq x y z
N MET A 1 9.35 30.03 5.10
CA MET A 1 8.56 29.19 6.03
C MET A 1 9.13 27.77 6.01
N LEU A 2 9.46 27.21 7.18
CA LEU A 2 10.16 25.90 7.31
C LEU A 2 9.31 24.73 6.80
N LEU A 3 8.00 24.73 7.09
CA LEU A 3 7.09 23.68 6.64
C LEU A 3 7.01 23.60 5.11
N GLU A 4 6.82 24.74 4.43
CA GLU A 4 6.66 24.76 2.97
C GLU A 4 7.97 24.58 2.19
N LYS A 5 9.03 25.33 2.53
CA LYS A 5 10.26 25.34 1.73
C LYS A 5 11.27 24.29 2.18
N GLY A 6 11.29 23.98 3.47
CA GLY A 6 12.22 23.01 4.05
C GLY A 6 11.68 21.58 4.03
N ASN A 7 10.43 21.39 3.57
CA ASN A 7 9.71 20.12 3.67
C ASN A 7 9.88 19.53 5.07
N CYS A 8 9.74 20.31 6.16
CA CYS A 8 10.00 19.85 7.53
C CYS A 8 8.86 18.99 8.09
N ASN A 9 9.13 18.06 9.01
CA ASN A 9 8.11 17.17 9.55
C ASN A 9 7.32 17.95 10.61
N PRO A 10 6.01 18.17 10.44
CA PRO A 10 5.23 18.94 11.41
C PRO A 10 5.15 18.25 12.78
N ASN A 11 5.48 16.97 12.85
CA ASN A 11 5.43 16.13 14.05
C ASN A 11 6.82 15.79 14.60
N LEU A 12 7.88 16.50 14.16
CA LEU A 12 9.25 16.22 14.59
C LEU A 12 9.39 16.37 16.11
N LEU A 13 9.80 15.31 16.79
CA LEU A 13 9.98 15.32 18.23
C LEU A 13 11.36 15.84 18.63
N ASN A 14 11.42 16.59 19.72
CA ASN A 14 12.69 16.93 20.38
C ASN A 14 13.17 15.80 21.32
N GLY A 15 14.25 16.03 22.06
CA GLY A 15 14.80 15.07 23.02
C GLY A 15 13.88 14.71 24.20
N GLN A 16 12.88 15.55 24.49
CA GLN A 16 11.84 15.34 25.51
C GLN A 16 10.51 14.85 24.90
N LEU A 17 10.54 14.37 23.65
CA LEU A 17 9.36 13.91 22.91
C LEU A 17 8.27 14.96 22.73
N SER A 18 8.58 16.25 22.87
CA SER A 18 7.66 17.35 22.56
C SER A 18 7.71 17.69 21.08
N SER A 19 6.55 17.96 20.50
CA SER A 19 6.38 18.32 19.08
C SER A 19 6.27 19.84 18.88
N PRO A 20 6.38 20.34 17.63
CA PRO A 20 6.14 21.75 17.33
C PRO A 20 4.75 22.21 17.79
N LEU A 21 3.75 21.32 17.71
CA LEU A 21 2.39 21.62 18.15
C LEU A 21 2.30 21.81 19.67
N HIS A 22 3.08 21.06 20.47
CA HIS A 22 3.15 21.28 21.92
C HIS A 22 3.73 22.66 22.26
N PHE A 23 4.81 23.08 21.58
CA PHE A 23 5.42 24.39 21.82
C PHE A 23 4.51 25.53 21.38
N ALA A 24 3.90 25.42 20.20
CA ALA A 24 2.96 26.42 19.70
C ALA A 24 1.74 26.58 20.62
N ALA A 25 1.18 25.46 21.08
CA ALA A 25 0.03 25.46 21.98
C ALA A 25 0.39 25.93 23.40
N GLY A 26 1.47 25.41 23.99
CA GLY A 26 1.94 25.78 25.32
C GLY A 26 2.39 27.24 25.45
N GLY A 27 2.84 27.85 24.35
CA GLY A 27 3.11 29.28 24.26
C GLY A 27 1.91 30.13 23.84
N GLY A 28 0.73 29.54 23.60
CA GLY A 28 -0.46 30.27 23.15
C GLY A 28 -0.29 31.01 21.82
N HIS A 29 0.50 30.46 20.90
CA HIS A 29 0.74 31.04 19.57
C HIS A 29 -0.32 30.56 18.58
N SER A 30 -1.52 31.16 18.66
CA SER A 30 -2.72 30.74 17.92
C SER A 30 -2.48 30.61 16.40
N GLU A 31 -1.79 31.57 15.78
CA GLU A 31 -1.47 31.57 14.35
C GLU A 31 -0.58 30.36 13.94
N ILE A 32 0.41 30.01 14.77
CA ILE A 32 1.29 28.86 14.51
C ILE A 32 0.53 27.54 14.71
N VAL A 33 -0.33 27.46 15.73
CA VAL A 33 -1.24 26.32 15.94
C VAL A 33 -2.14 26.13 14.71
N GLN A 34 -2.72 27.21 14.20
CA GLN A 34 -3.55 27.17 13.00
C GLN A 34 -2.76 26.66 11.78
N LEU A 35 -1.54 27.18 11.57
CA LEU A 35 -0.65 26.77 10.48
C LEU A 35 -0.33 25.26 10.55
N LEU A 36 0.04 24.76 11.73
CA LEU A 36 0.36 23.34 11.94
C LEU A 36 -0.86 22.44 11.70
N LEU A 37 -2.03 22.83 12.21
CA LEU A 37 -3.27 22.06 12.06
C LEU A 37 -3.82 22.06 10.62
N GLN A 38 -3.38 22.99 9.77
CA GLN A 38 -3.68 22.99 8.34
C GLN A 38 -2.74 22.08 7.53
N HIS A 39 -1.62 21.64 8.12
CA HIS A 39 -0.67 20.79 7.41
C HIS A 39 -1.22 19.36 7.27
N PRO A 40 -1.22 18.75 6.06
CA PRO A 40 -1.87 17.45 5.83
C PRO A 40 -1.24 16.30 6.66
N GLU A 41 0.07 16.38 6.92
CA GLU A 41 0.76 15.35 7.68
C GLU A 41 0.64 15.48 9.21
N ILE A 42 -0.07 16.49 9.73
CA ILE A 42 -0.11 16.78 11.18
C ILE A 42 -0.73 15.65 11.99
N ASP A 43 -0.07 15.31 13.09
CA ASP A 43 -0.59 14.46 14.15
C ASP A 43 -1.20 15.35 15.23
N ARG A 44 -2.53 15.51 15.18
CA ARG A 44 -3.26 16.34 16.15
C ARG A 44 -3.45 15.66 17.50
N HIS A 45 -3.20 14.35 17.58
CA HIS A 45 -3.33 13.53 18.80
C HIS A 45 -1.96 13.18 19.40
N ILE A 46 -0.91 13.89 18.98
CA ILE A 46 0.45 13.69 19.44
C ILE A 46 0.56 13.91 20.95
N GLU A 47 1.35 13.07 21.62
CA GLU A 47 1.59 13.14 23.06
C GLU A 47 3.06 13.42 23.34
N ASP A 48 3.34 14.23 24.37
CA ASP A 48 4.70 14.44 24.89
C ASP A 48 5.17 13.27 25.79
N GLN A 49 6.39 13.38 26.34
CA GLN A 49 6.95 12.38 27.25
C GLN A 49 6.10 12.15 28.52
N GLN A 50 5.31 13.14 28.94
CA GLN A 50 4.41 13.06 30.10
C GLN A 50 3.01 12.60 29.72
N LYS A 51 2.79 12.13 28.48
CA LYS A 51 1.48 11.73 27.97
C LYS A 51 0.47 12.88 27.90
N ARG A 52 0.96 14.10 27.78
CA ARG A 52 0.11 15.28 27.62
C ARG A 52 -0.09 15.57 26.14
N SER A 53 -1.29 15.98 25.78
CA SER A 53 -1.63 16.52 24.47
C SER A 53 -1.26 18.01 24.37
N PRO A 54 -1.13 18.57 23.16
CA PRO A 54 -0.93 20.01 22.99
C PRO A 54 -2.00 20.86 23.67
N LEU A 55 -3.25 20.39 23.72
CA LEU A 55 -4.35 21.08 24.40
C LEU A 55 -4.12 21.15 25.92
N GLN A 56 -3.69 20.05 26.54
CA GLN A 56 -3.39 20.03 27.98
C GLN A 56 -2.23 20.98 28.31
N VAL A 57 -1.15 20.99 27.52
CA VAL A 57 -0.04 21.92 27.72
C VAL A 57 -0.48 23.38 27.54
N CYS A 58 -1.37 23.66 26.60
CA CYS A 58 -1.97 24.99 26.39
C CYS A 58 -2.75 25.47 27.62
N GLU A 59 -3.63 24.62 28.16
CA GLU A 59 -4.50 24.94 29.29
C GLU A 59 -3.77 24.99 30.64
N GLU A 60 -2.66 24.24 30.79
CA GLU A 60 -1.79 24.29 31.96
C GLU A 60 -0.99 25.60 32.02
N ASN A 61 -0.39 26.00 30.90
CA ASN A 61 0.53 27.15 30.86
C ASN A 61 -0.19 28.50 30.81
N LYS A 62 -1.33 28.58 30.10
CA LYS A 62 -2.15 29.79 29.92
C LYS A 62 -1.37 31.04 29.49
N GLN A 63 -0.47 30.87 28.52
CA GLN A 63 0.35 31.97 27.98
C GLN A 63 -0.31 32.64 26.78
N ASN A 64 -0.05 33.93 26.55
CA ASN A 64 -0.48 34.67 25.35
C ASN A 64 -1.97 34.41 24.99
N GLU A 65 -2.25 34.06 23.74
CA GLU A 65 -3.59 33.82 23.18
C GLU A 65 -4.03 32.35 23.37
N TRP A 66 -3.76 31.77 24.54
CA TRP A 66 -4.02 30.36 24.81
C TRP A 66 -5.49 29.97 24.63
N GLU A 67 -6.45 30.86 24.89
CA GLU A 67 -7.88 30.57 24.71
C GLU A 67 -8.24 30.30 23.25
N GLU A 68 -7.70 31.10 22.32
CA GLU A 68 -7.92 30.90 20.89
C GLU A 68 -7.15 29.67 20.38
N ALA A 69 -5.92 29.45 20.87
CA ALA A 69 -5.16 28.23 20.57
C ALA A 69 -5.89 26.96 21.04
N ALA A 70 -6.43 26.95 22.25
CA ALA A 70 -7.20 25.84 22.81
C ALA A 70 -8.46 25.57 21.98
N LYS A 71 -9.18 26.63 21.58
CA LYS A 71 -10.36 26.53 20.71
C LYS A 71 -10.00 25.93 19.35
N LEU A 72 -8.90 26.33 18.72
CA LEU A 72 -8.43 25.75 17.46
C LEU A 72 -8.14 24.24 17.59
N LEU A 73 -7.49 23.83 18.68
CA LEU A 73 -7.19 22.42 18.97
C LEU A 73 -8.45 21.59 19.19
N GLN A 74 -9.41 22.11 19.98
CA GLN A 74 -10.70 21.46 20.21
C GLN A 74 -11.50 21.30 18.90
N GLN A 75 -11.55 22.35 18.08
CA GLN A 75 -12.22 22.29 16.78
C GLN A 75 -11.55 21.30 15.81
N ALA A 76 -10.21 21.17 15.88
CA ALA A 76 -9.49 20.23 15.05
C ALA A 76 -9.88 18.77 15.31
N ASN A 77 -10.29 18.40 16.53
CA ASN A 77 -10.72 17.01 16.81
C ASN A 77 -11.93 16.56 15.99
N ASN A 78 -12.75 17.50 15.52
CA ASN A 78 -13.94 17.20 14.72
C ASN A 78 -13.69 17.22 13.20
N LYS A 79 -12.49 17.65 12.76
CA LYS A 79 -12.16 17.67 11.33
C LYS A 79 -11.88 16.25 10.83
N PRO A 80 -12.22 15.94 9.57
CA PRO A 80 -11.90 14.65 8.97
C PRO A 80 -10.38 14.40 8.94
N TYR A 81 -10.00 13.13 9.04
CA TYR A 81 -8.62 12.71 8.87
C TYR A 81 -8.22 12.73 7.40
N GLU A 82 -6.96 13.06 7.15
CA GLU A 82 -6.33 12.83 5.85
C GLU A 82 -6.34 11.34 5.50
N LYS A 83 -6.28 11.03 4.20
CA LYS A 83 -6.37 9.66 3.71
C LYS A 83 -5.17 9.31 2.85
N VAL A 84 -4.67 8.10 3.00
CA VAL A 84 -3.63 7.52 2.13
C VAL A 84 -4.20 6.39 1.29
N ARG A 85 -3.74 6.26 0.05
CA ARG A 85 -4.10 5.14 -0.83
C ARG A 85 -3.18 3.95 -0.55
N ILE A 86 -3.78 2.80 -0.25
CA ILE A 86 -3.11 1.51 -0.16
C ILE A 86 -3.50 0.68 -1.37
N TYR A 87 -2.56 0.49 -2.29
CA TYR A 87 -2.76 -0.19 -3.56
C TYR A 87 -2.68 -1.72 -3.43
N ARG A 88 -3.31 -2.41 -4.36
CA ARG A 88 -3.16 -3.85 -4.60
C ARG A 88 -2.51 -4.08 -5.97
N MET A 89 -2.02 -5.29 -6.21
CA MET A 89 -1.29 -5.62 -7.45
C MET A 89 -2.17 -5.65 -8.72
N ASP A 90 -3.50 -5.65 -8.56
CA ASP A 90 -4.48 -5.46 -9.64
C ASP A 90 -4.67 -3.98 -10.03
N GLY A 91 -4.00 -3.05 -9.34
CA GLY A 91 -4.10 -1.60 -9.55
C GLY A 91 -5.23 -0.92 -8.77
N SER A 92 -6.10 -1.68 -8.10
CA SER A 92 -7.10 -1.14 -7.20
C SER A 92 -6.45 -0.56 -5.94
N TYR A 93 -7.16 0.29 -5.21
CA TYR A 93 -6.69 0.80 -3.93
C TYR A 93 -7.82 1.01 -2.93
N ARG A 94 -7.46 1.01 -1.64
CA ARG A 94 -8.32 1.46 -0.55
C ARG A 94 -7.76 2.75 0.05
N SER A 95 -8.62 3.73 0.26
CA SER A 95 -8.29 4.92 1.03
C SER A 95 -8.41 4.63 2.53
N VAL A 96 -7.33 4.82 3.28
CA VAL A 96 -7.26 4.60 4.73
C VAL A 96 -7.03 5.91 5.45
N GLU A 97 -7.77 6.15 6.53
CA GLU A 97 -7.67 7.35 7.36
C GLU A 97 -6.41 7.34 8.24
N LEU A 98 -5.70 8.47 8.26
CA LEU A 98 -4.47 8.68 9.00
C LEU A 98 -4.77 9.36 10.33
N LYS A 99 -5.13 8.57 11.33
CA LYS A 99 -5.48 9.09 12.68
C LYS A 99 -4.37 9.94 13.30
N HIS A 100 -3.12 9.62 13.03
CA HIS A 100 -1.94 10.31 13.57
C HIS A 100 -1.11 10.99 12.46
N GLY A 101 -1.74 11.42 11.35
CA GLY A 101 -1.02 12.03 10.23
C GLY A 101 0.13 11.14 9.73
N ASN A 102 1.31 11.71 9.52
CA ASN A 102 2.50 10.93 9.14
C ASN A 102 3.09 10.05 10.25
N ASN A 103 2.63 10.16 11.50
CA ASN A 103 2.99 9.25 12.59
C ASN A 103 2.17 7.94 12.57
N THR A 104 1.15 7.83 11.71
CA THR A 104 0.31 6.64 11.61
C THR A 104 1.17 5.42 11.25
N SER A 105 1.11 4.37 12.08
CA SER A 105 1.92 3.16 11.90
C SER A 105 1.31 2.19 10.90
N VAL A 106 2.11 1.22 10.44
CA VAL A 106 1.62 0.09 9.62
C VAL A 106 0.49 -0.65 10.32
N ARG A 107 0.61 -0.93 11.63
CA ARG A 107 -0.46 -1.59 12.40
C ARG A 107 -1.77 -0.81 12.33
N GLN A 108 -1.71 0.51 12.55
CA GLN A 108 -2.90 1.37 12.52
C GLN A 108 -3.50 1.46 11.10
N ILE A 109 -2.67 1.45 10.06
CA ILE A 109 -3.15 1.38 8.67
C ILE A 109 -3.86 0.05 8.41
N MET A 110 -3.29 -1.08 8.87
CA MET A 110 -3.90 -2.41 8.71
C MET A 110 -5.27 -2.50 9.40
N GLU A 111 -5.41 -1.92 10.60
CA GLU A 111 -6.71 -1.80 11.28
C GLU A 111 -7.73 -0.99 10.44
N GLY A 112 -7.26 0.06 9.76
CA GLY A 112 -8.07 0.89 8.86
C GLY A 112 -8.42 0.24 7.52
N MET A 113 -7.80 -0.90 7.16
CA MET A 113 -8.09 -1.61 5.91
C MET A 113 -9.42 -2.35 5.90
N ARG A 114 -10.09 -2.49 7.07
CA ARG A 114 -11.36 -3.22 7.23
C ARG A 114 -11.31 -4.67 6.73
N LEU A 115 -10.17 -5.33 6.93
CA LEU A 115 -9.98 -6.75 6.67
C LEU A 115 -10.34 -7.55 7.92
N SER A 116 -10.86 -8.77 7.77
CA SER A 116 -11.09 -9.67 8.91
C SER A 116 -9.75 -10.06 9.55
N GLN A 117 -9.75 -10.51 10.80
CA GLN A 117 -8.52 -10.98 11.46
C GLN A 117 -7.89 -12.15 10.70
N GLU A 118 -8.72 -13.03 10.12
CA GLU A 118 -8.28 -14.15 9.30
C GLU A 118 -7.56 -13.66 8.03
N THR A 119 -8.11 -12.67 7.32
CA THR A 119 -7.48 -12.10 6.12
C THR A 119 -6.19 -11.35 6.46
N GLN A 120 -6.16 -10.61 7.57
CA GLN A 120 -5.02 -9.75 7.93
C GLN A 120 -3.71 -10.53 8.14
N GLN A 121 -3.77 -11.79 8.59
CA GLN A 121 -2.56 -12.56 8.92
C GLN A 121 -1.67 -12.87 7.70
N TYR A 122 -2.21 -12.77 6.48
CA TYR A 122 -1.50 -13.12 5.24
C TYR A 122 -0.77 -11.93 4.60
N PHE A 123 -1.07 -10.70 5.04
CA PHE A 123 -0.66 -9.49 4.35
C PHE A 123 -0.08 -8.44 5.30
N THR A 124 0.71 -7.55 4.74
CA THR A 124 1.18 -6.35 5.44
C THR A 124 1.38 -5.21 4.45
N ILE A 125 1.77 -4.04 4.95
CA ILE A 125 2.06 -2.87 4.14
C ILE A 125 3.49 -2.91 3.63
N TRP A 126 3.62 -2.67 2.34
CA TRP A 126 4.88 -2.48 1.65
C TRP A 126 4.96 -1.06 1.11
N ILE A 127 6.18 -0.54 1.01
CA ILE A 127 6.49 0.64 0.22
C ILE A 127 7.23 0.19 -1.05
N CYS A 128 6.71 0.59 -2.19
CA CYS A 128 7.17 0.11 -3.49
C CYS A 128 7.30 1.27 -4.47
N SER A 129 8.44 1.36 -5.15
CA SER A 129 8.59 2.07 -6.42
C SER A 129 8.66 1.06 -7.57
N GLU A 130 9.02 1.52 -8.77
CA GLU A 130 9.13 0.63 -9.94
C GLU A 130 10.17 -0.48 -9.71
N ASN A 131 11.32 -0.13 -9.13
CA ASN A 131 12.46 -1.03 -9.04
C ASN A 131 12.87 -1.41 -7.60
N LEU A 132 12.26 -0.82 -6.58
CA LEU A 132 12.54 -1.12 -5.17
C LEU A 132 11.26 -1.42 -4.39
N ASN A 133 11.20 -2.56 -3.72
CA ASN A 133 10.02 -3.02 -2.95
C ASN A 133 10.47 -3.44 -1.55
N LEU A 134 9.95 -2.79 -0.51
CA LEU A 134 10.34 -3.03 0.88
C LEU A 134 9.12 -3.34 1.75
N GLN A 135 9.14 -4.49 2.42
CA GLN A 135 8.16 -4.83 3.46
C GLN A 135 8.39 -3.98 4.70
N LEU A 136 7.37 -3.25 5.15
CA LEU A 136 7.45 -2.46 6.37
C LEU A 136 7.11 -3.29 7.61
N LYS A 137 7.69 -2.92 8.75
CA LYS A 137 7.38 -3.53 10.05
C LYS A 137 6.13 -2.89 10.66
N PRO A 138 5.40 -3.59 11.55
CA PRO A 138 4.15 -3.07 12.14
C PRO A 138 4.27 -1.70 12.84
N TYR A 139 5.46 -1.38 13.36
CA TYR A 139 5.76 -0.12 14.06
C TYR A 139 6.34 0.98 13.16
N HIS A 140 6.67 0.67 11.90
CA HIS A 140 7.12 1.68 10.95
C HIS A 140 6.00 2.66 10.62
N LYS A 141 6.39 3.86 10.20
CA LYS A 141 5.51 4.98 9.84
C LYS A 141 5.59 5.20 8.32
N PRO A 142 4.68 4.63 7.51
CA PRO A 142 4.87 4.56 6.06
C PRO A 142 5.03 5.92 5.37
N LEU A 143 4.30 6.95 5.84
CA LEU A 143 4.42 8.30 5.30
C LEU A 143 5.79 8.94 5.55
N GLN A 144 6.45 8.59 6.66
CA GLN A 144 7.81 9.06 6.91
C GLN A 144 8.79 8.42 5.93
N HIS A 145 8.61 7.14 5.60
CA HIS A 145 9.41 6.48 4.55
C HIS A 145 9.15 7.05 3.15
N LEU A 146 7.90 7.41 2.81
CA LEU A 146 7.59 8.09 1.54
C LEU A 146 8.35 9.41 1.41
N ARG A 147 8.44 10.16 2.52
CA ARG A 147 9.08 11.47 2.57
C ARG A 147 10.60 11.41 2.43
N ILE A 148 11.24 10.38 2.98
CA ILE A 148 12.69 10.15 2.86
C ILE A 148 13.04 9.13 1.77
N TRP A 149 12.15 8.92 0.80
CA TRP A 149 12.33 7.87 -0.19
C TRP A 149 13.58 8.07 -1.02
N THR A 150 13.95 9.33 -1.31
CA THR A 150 15.17 9.65 -2.04
C THR A 150 16.43 9.19 -1.32
N GLU A 151 16.49 9.35 0.00
CA GLU A 151 17.57 8.83 0.84
C GLU A 151 17.55 7.30 0.84
N ILE A 152 16.38 6.68 1.03
CA ILE A 152 16.24 5.20 1.02
C ILE A 152 16.73 4.59 -0.30
N VAL A 153 16.37 5.16 -1.45
CA VAL A 153 16.81 4.68 -2.77
C VAL A 153 18.33 4.84 -2.92
N SER A 154 18.88 5.98 -2.47
CA SER A 154 20.32 6.26 -2.54
C SER A 154 21.14 5.33 -1.63
N ASP A 155 20.61 4.99 -0.46
CA ASP A 155 21.30 4.16 0.53
C ASP A 155 21.28 2.67 0.16
N LEU A 156 20.19 2.20 -0.46
CA LEU A 156 19.99 0.77 -0.72
C LEU A 156 20.30 0.34 -2.16
N THR A 157 20.42 1.28 -3.09
CA THR A 157 20.50 0.97 -4.53
C THR A 157 21.44 1.91 -5.29
N VAL A 158 21.66 1.62 -6.58
CA VAL A 158 22.36 2.50 -7.53
C VAL A 158 21.39 3.20 -8.50
N LEU A 159 20.10 3.21 -8.18
CA LEU A 159 19.06 3.79 -9.02
C LEU A 159 19.08 5.33 -8.94
N ASP A 160 18.52 5.97 -9.97
CA ASP A 160 18.24 7.42 -9.94
C ASP A 160 17.01 7.69 -9.06
N PRO A 161 17.15 8.33 -7.87
CA PRO A 161 16.04 8.52 -6.95
C PRO A 161 14.90 9.36 -7.53
N GLN A 162 15.18 10.20 -8.52
CA GLN A 162 14.17 11.06 -9.15
C GLN A 162 13.24 10.29 -10.09
N ARG A 163 13.61 9.07 -10.50
CA ARG A 163 12.79 8.18 -11.34
C ARG A 163 11.96 7.19 -10.53
N GLU A 164 12.25 7.04 -9.25
CA GLU A 164 11.58 6.09 -8.38
C GLU A 164 10.47 6.78 -7.58
N THR A 165 9.22 6.63 -8.02
CA THR A 165 8.06 7.17 -7.30
C THR A 165 7.45 6.09 -6.38
N PRO A 166 7.48 6.26 -5.05
CA PRO A 166 7.00 5.26 -4.12
C PRO A 166 5.47 5.35 -3.92
N GLN A 167 4.85 4.20 -3.71
CA GLN A 167 3.46 4.06 -3.28
C GLN A 167 3.37 2.96 -2.21
N LEU A 168 2.27 2.98 -1.45
CA LEU A 168 2.01 1.97 -0.43
C LEU A 168 1.14 0.86 -0.98
N PHE A 169 1.49 -0.40 -0.71
CA PHE A 169 0.78 -1.57 -1.19
C PHE A 169 0.41 -2.50 -0.04
N LEU A 170 -0.78 -3.12 -0.13
CA LEU A 170 -1.11 -4.33 0.61
C LEU A 170 -0.56 -5.52 -0.21
N ARG A 171 0.38 -6.26 0.36
CA ARG A 171 1.01 -7.41 -0.29
C ARG A 171 1.19 -8.57 0.69
N ARG A 172 1.43 -9.76 0.14
CA ARG A 172 1.75 -10.97 0.90
C ARG A 172 2.87 -10.67 1.90
N ASP A 173 2.69 -11.10 3.15
CA ASP A 173 3.78 -11.07 4.12
C ASP A 173 4.86 -12.07 3.67
N VAL A 174 6.10 -11.60 3.49
CA VAL A 174 7.23 -12.46 3.13
C VAL A 174 7.46 -13.57 4.15
N CYS A 175 7.07 -13.35 5.41
CA CYS A 175 7.17 -14.32 6.50
C CYS A 175 6.01 -15.31 6.55
N LEU A 176 4.99 -15.20 5.69
CA LEU A 176 3.87 -16.15 5.63
C LEU A 176 4.37 -17.57 5.28
N PRO A 177 4.22 -18.57 6.17
CA PRO A 177 4.61 -19.95 5.86
C PRO A 177 3.73 -20.58 4.79
N LEU A 178 4.33 -21.38 3.91
CA LEU A 178 3.62 -21.98 2.77
C LEU A 178 2.57 -23.03 3.21
N ASP A 179 2.81 -23.75 4.31
CA ASP A 179 1.87 -24.72 4.88
C ASP A 179 0.63 -24.05 5.49
N VAL A 180 0.76 -22.81 5.94
CA VAL A 180 -0.35 -21.95 6.35
C VAL A 180 -1.11 -21.45 5.12
N GLU A 181 -0.39 -20.91 4.12
CA GLU A 181 -1.01 -20.40 2.89
C GLU A 181 -1.80 -21.47 2.11
N LYS A 182 -1.34 -22.74 2.14
CA LYS A 182 -2.06 -23.87 1.53
C LYS A 182 -3.44 -24.16 2.14
N LYS A 183 -3.73 -23.63 3.32
CA LYS A 183 -4.99 -23.83 4.05
C LYS A 183 -5.94 -22.64 3.96
N VAL A 184 -5.62 -21.64 3.12
CA VAL A 184 -6.45 -20.45 2.96
C VAL A 184 -7.75 -20.82 2.27
N GLU A 185 -8.88 -20.51 2.91
CA GLU A 185 -10.23 -20.72 2.37
C GLU A 185 -11.00 -19.41 2.16
N ASP A 186 -10.61 -18.33 2.85
CA ASP A 186 -11.23 -17.01 2.71
C ASP A 186 -11.15 -16.47 1.27
N PRO A 187 -12.29 -16.22 0.59
CA PRO A 187 -12.31 -15.80 -0.80
C PRO A 187 -11.56 -14.49 -1.07
N LEU A 188 -11.59 -13.54 -0.12
CA LEU A 188 -10.88 -12.27 -0.28
C LEU A 188 -9.37 -12.47 -0.20
N SER A 189 -8.89 -13.30 0.74
CA SER A 189 -7.48 -13.67 0.85
C SER A 189 -6.97 -14.36 -0.41
N ILE A 190 -7.74 -15.32 -0.93
CA ILE A 190 -7.42 -16.01 -2.19
C ILE A 190 -7.31 -15.00 -3.34
N LEU A 191 -8.27 -14.08 -3.45
CA LEU A 191 -8.27 -13.07 -4.52
C LEU A 191 -7.03 -12.16 -4.45
N ILE A 192 -6.66 -11.67 -3.25
CA ILE A 192 -5.51 -10.77 -3.10
C ILE A 192 -4.20 -11.52 -3.40
N LEU A 193 -4.02 -12.74 -2.89
CA LEU A 193 -2.86 -13.58 -3.20
C LEU A 193 -2.79 -13.92 -4.70
N PHE A 194 -3.93 -14.25 -5.31
CA PHE A 194 -4.02 -14.55 -6.73
C PHE A 194 -3.62 -13.36 -7.60
N ASP A 195 -4.11 -12.15 -7.30
CA ASP A 195 -3.76 -10.95 -8.05
C ASP A 195 -2.25 -10.66 -8.00
N GLU A 196 -1.63 -10.82 -6.83
CA GLU A 196 -0.19 -10.67 -6.68
C GLU A 196 0.58 -11.78 -7.43
N ALA A 197 0.14 -13.03 -7.33
CA ALA A 197 0.75 -14.14 -8.06
C ALA A 197 0.65 -13.95 -9.59
N ARG A 198 -0.50 -13.49 -10.09
CA ARG A 198 -0.72 -13.15 -11.50
C ARG A 198 0.20 -12.01 -11.92
N HIS A 199 0.30 -10.94 -11.12
CA HIS A 199 1.21 -9.84 -11.40
C HIS A 199 2.67 -10.33 -11.55
N CYS A 200 3.14 -11.15 -10.61
CA CYS A 200 4.48 -11.71 -10.64
C CYS A 200 4.71 -12.62 -11.86
N LEU A 201 3.73 -13.44 -12.22
CA LEU A 201 3.75 -14.27 -13.42
C LEU A 201 3.90 -13.42 -14.69
N LEU A 202 3.06 -12.40 -14.87
CA LEU A 202 3.04 -11.57 -16.08
C LEU A 202 4.31 -10.71 -16.22
N LYS A 203 4.87 -10.23 -15.10
CA LYS A 203 6.17 -9.54 -15.08
C LYS A 203 7.36 -10.47 -15.31
N GLY A 204 7.16 -11.79 -15.22
CA GLY A 204 8.19 -12.80 -15.47
C GLY A 204 9.06 -13.12 -14.26
N PHE A 205 8.62 -12.80 -13.05
CA PHE A 205 9.32 -13.15 -11.81
C PHE A 205 9.20 -14.64 -11.45
N TYR A 206 8.31 -15.39 -12.10
CA TYR A 206 8.15 -16.84 -11.93
C TYR A 206 8.76 -17.60 -13.12
N PRO A 207 10.08 -17.86 -13.12
CA PRO A 207 10.69 -18.75 -14.11
C PRO A 207 10.13 -20.15 -13.92
N SER A 208 9.54 -20.70 -14.99
CA SER A 208 8.88 -22.01 -14.97
C SER A 208 9.02 -22.71 -16.32
N PRO A 209 8.95 -24.05 -16.36
CA PRO A 209 8.88 -24.79 -17.61
C PRO A 209 7.68 -24.36 -18.47
N ASP A 210 7.83 -24.41 -19.79
CA ASP A 210 6.79 -24.03 -20.75
C ASP A 210 5.46 -24.77 -20.46
N SER A 211 5.51 -26.05 -20.06
CA SER A 211 4.30 -26.82 -19.67
C SER A 211 3.53 -26.19 -18.52
N LYS A 212 4.22 -25.73 -17.47
CA LYS A 212 3.58 -25.09 -16.31
C LYS A 212 2.99 -23.74 -16.68
N LEU A 213 3.70 -22.93 -17.48
CA LEU A 213 3.19 -21.65 -17.96
C LEU A 213 1.93 -21.80 -18.82
N ILE A 214 1.88 -22.86 -19.63
CA ILE A 214 0.70 -23.19 -20.44
C ILE A 214 -0.50 -23.57 -19.57
N THR A 215 -0.30 -24.39 -18.53
CA THR A 215 -1.34 -24.72 -17.56
C THR A 215 -1.86 -23.45 -16.86
N LEU A 216 -0.97 -22.57 -16.40
CA LEU A 216 -1.36 -21.31 -15.77
C LEU A 216 -2.14 -20.39 -16.72
N ALA A 217 -1.74 -20.31 -18.00
CA ALA A 217 -2.47 -19.55 -19.00
C ALA A 217 -3.88 -20.11 -19.25
N GLY A 218 -4.05 -21.43 -19.26
CA GLY A 218 -5.37 -22.08 -19.34
C GLY A 218 -6.27 -21.74 -18.16
N LEU A 219 -5.73 -21.78 -16.93
CA LEU A 219 -6.44 -21.36 -15.72
C LEU A 219 -6.84 -19.87 -15.78
N LEU A 220 -5.95 -18.99 -16.23
CA LEU A 220 -6.25 -17.56 -16.38
C LEU A 220 -7.36 -17.30 -17.41
N LEU A 221 -7.39 -18.05 -18.51
CA LEU A 221 -8.49 -17.94 -19.47
C LEU A 221 -9.83 -18.32 -18.85
N GLN A 222 -9.88 -19.42 -18.09
CA GLN A 222 -11.08 -19.84 -17.37
C GLN A 222 -11.53 -18.77 -16.35
N ILE A 223 -10.59 -18.19 -15.60
CA ILE A 223 -10.89 -17.14 -14.61
C ILE A 223 -11.40 -15.86 -15.26
N ILE A 224 -10.81 -15.44 -16.39
CA ILE A 224 -11.12 -14.15 -17.03
C ILE A 224 -12.37 -14.25 -17.92
N TYR A 225 -12.53 -15.35 -18.65
CA TYR A 225 -13.54 -15.49 -19.70
C TYR A 225 -14.65 -16.50 -19.37
N GLY A 226 -14.56 -17.21 -18.24
CA GLY A 226 -15.51 -18.26 -17.88
C GLY A 226 -15.30 -19.53 -18.72
N ASN A 227 -16.39 -20.23 -19.05
CA ASN A 227 -16.32 -21.49 -19.79
C ASN A 227 -15.95 -21.29 -21.27
N TYR A 228 -15.20 -22.25 -21.83
CA TYR A 228 -14.81 -22.26 -23.23
C TYR A 228 -16.02 -22.35 -24.16
N GLU A 229 -16.14 -21.39 -25.08
CA GLU A 229 -17.13 -21.40 -26.15
C GLU A 229 -16.45 -21.48 -27.52
N SER A 230 -16.77 -22.51 -28.31
CA SER A 230 -16.15 -22.76 -29.63
C SER A 230 -16.33 -21.63 -30.64
N LYS A 231 -17.42 -20.85 -30.53
CA LYS A 231 -17.68 -19.70 -31.40
C LYS A 231 -16.79 -18.50 -31.06
N LYS A 232 -16.44 -18.32 -29.78
CA LYS A 232 -15.68 -17.17 -29.27
C LYS A 232 -14.18 -17.44 -29.27
N HIS A 233 -13.76 -18.60 -28.77
CA HIS A 233 -12.36 -18.92 -28.48
C HIS A 233 -11.72 -19.80 -29.58
N LYS A 234 -11.97 -19.46 -30.84
CA LYS A 234 -11.43 -20.17 -32.01
C LYS A 234 -10.02 -19.68 -32.39
N GLN A 235 -9.46 -20.27 -33.45
CA GLN A 235 -8.17 -19.86 -34.01
C GLN A 235 -8.17 -18.37 -34.34
N GLY A 236 -7.16 -17.65 -33.82
CA GLY A 236 -7.04 -16.19 -33.89
C GLY A 236 -7.46 -15.43 -32.61
N PHE A 237 -8.13 -16.10 -31.66
CA PHE A 237 -8.48 -15.51 -30.36
C PHE A 237 -7.25 -15.12 -29.52
N LEU A 238 -6.26 -16.01 -29.43
CA LEU A 238 -5.01 -15.74 -28.70
C LEU A 238 -4.01 -14.95 -29.56
N ASN A 239 -4.33 -13.69 -29.81
CA ASN A 239 -3.42 -12.71 -30.42
C ASN A 239 -2.41 -12.16 -29.38
N GLU A 240 -1.52 -11.26 -29.81
CA GLU A 240 -0.50 -10.69 -28.91
C GLU A 240 -1.11 -9.96 -27.69
N GLU A 241 -2.24 -9.26 -27.88
CA GLU A 241 -2.92 -8.52 -26.82
C GLU A 241 -3.50 -9.45 -25.75
N ASN A 242 -4.22 -10.48 -26.17
CA ASN A 242 -4.76 -11.47 -25.24
C ASN A 242 -3.65 -12.32 -24.58
N LEU A 243 -2.54 -12.59 -25.28
CA LEU A 243 -1.41 -13.30 -24.70
C LEU A 243 -0.72 -12.48 -23.58
N LYS A 244 -0.61 -11.16 -23.71
CA LYS A 244 0.00 -10.29 -22.69
C LYS A 244 -0.68 -10.36 -21.32
N SER A 245 -1.96 -10.74 -21.26
CA SER A 245 -2.70 -10.85 -20.00
C SER A 245 -2.63 -12.24 -19.35
N ILE A 246 -2.09 -13.25 -20.03
CA ILE A 246 -2.08 -14.64 -19.55
C ILE A 246 -0.71 -15.33 -19.56
N VAL A 247 0.31 -14.76 -20.21
CA VAL A 247 1.68 -15.30 -20.20
C VAL A 247 2.72 -14.25 -19.77
N PRO A 248 3.90 -14.68 -19.27
CA PRO A 248 4.98 -13.75 -18.94
C PRO A 248 5.38 -12.86 -20.13
N ILE A 249 5.61 -11.57 -19.88
CA ILE A 249 5.96 -10.59 -20.91
C ILE A 249 7.19 -10.99 -21.73
N SER A 250 8.17 -11.65 -21.11
CA SER A 250 9.39 -12.16 -21.75
C SER A 250 9.13 -13.28 -22.77
N LYS A 251 7.95 -13.91 -22.72
CA LYS A 251 7.56 -15.03 -23.60
C LYS A 251 6.59 -14.63 -24.70
N VAL A 252 5.90 -13.49 -24.57
CA VAL A 252 4.88 -13.02 -25.52
C VAL A 252 5.39 -13.02 -26.97
N LYS A 253 6.50 -12.32 -27.23
CA LYS A 253 7.06 -12.18 -28.58
C LYS A 253 7.89 -13.38 -29.04
N SER A 254 8.45 -14.15 -28.11
CA SER A 254 9.44 -15.18 -28.41
C SER A 254 8.87 -16.59 -28.55
N LYS A 255 7.99 -17.01 -27.64
CA LYS A 255 7.51 -18.40 -27.56
C LYS A 255 5.98 -18.55 -27.56
N ALA A 256 5.27 -17.57 -27.00
CA ALA A 256 3.85 -17.73 -26.64
C ALA A 256 2.94 -18.01 -27.84
N HIS A 257 3.28 -17.49 -29.03
CA HIS A 257 2.55 -17.77 -30.26
C HIS A 257 2.53 -19.27 -30.63
N HIS A 258 3.58 -20.02 -30.28
CA HIS A 258 3.65 -21.48 -30.48
C HIS A 258 2.87 -22.27 -29.41
N TRP A 259 2.42 -21.63 -28.33
CA TRP A 259 1.72 -22.29 -27.22
C TRP A 259 0.21 -22.26 -27.36
N THR A 260 -0.33 -21.42 -28.23
CA THR A 260 -1.76 -21.11 -28.37
C THR A 260 -2.66 -22.36 -28.42
N ASN A 261 -2.33 -23.34 -29.27
CA ASN A 261 -3.09 -24.59 -29.38
C ASN A 261 -3.11 -25.40 -28.07
N ARG A 262 -1.98 -25.45 -27.35
CA ARG A 262 -1.87 -26.17 -26.08
C ARG A 262 -2.61 -25.44 -24.97
N ILE A 263 -2.56 -24.11 -24.95
CA ILE A 263 -3.31 -23.28 -23.99
C ILE A 263 -4.83 -23.48 -24.19
N LEU A 264 -5.31 -23.44 -25.43
CA LEU A 264 -6.73 -23.67 -25.73
C LEU A 264 -7.18 -25.10 -25.39
N HIS A 265 -6.30 -26.08 -25.52
CA HIS A 265 -6.58 -27.45 -25.09
C HIS A 265 -6.77 -27.54 -23.57
N GLU A 266 -5.84 -26.99 -22.77
CA GLU A 266 -5.97 -26.93 -21.31
C GLU A 266 -7.24 -26.17 -20.87
N TYR A 267 -7.49 -25.01 -21.49
CA TYR A 267 -8.69 -24.21 -21.21
C TYR A 267 -9.98 -24.98 -21.49
N LYS A 268 -10.08 -25.65 -22.64
CA LYS A 268 -11.25 -26.46 -22.99
C LYS A 268 -11.47 -27.60 -21.98
N ASN A 269 -10.40 -28.27 -21.55
CA ASN A 269 -10.49 -29.38 -20.59
C ASN A 269 -11.07 -28.91 -19.25
N LEU A 270 -10.62 -27.74 -18.76
CA LEU A 270 -11.13 -27.13 -17.52
C LEU A 270 -12.63 -26.87 -17.55
N SER A 271 -13.16 -26.38 -18.69
CA SER A 271 -14.59 -26.11 -18.84
C SER A 271 -15.47 -27.36 -18.96
N THR A 272 -14.88 -28.52 -19.25
CA THR A 272 -15.61 -29.81 -19.34
C THR A 272 -15.59 -30.64 -18.07
N SER A 273 -14.71 -30.32 -17.11
CA SER A 273 -14.57 -31.02 -15.84
C SER A 273 -15.60 -30.61 -14.77
N GLU A 274 -16.46 -29.61 -15.02
CA GLU A 274 -17.60 -29.24 -14.17
C GLU A 274 -18.91 -29.92 -14.61
N GLY A 275 -18.86 -31.24 -14.86
CA GLY A 275 -20.01 -32.09 -15.18
C GLY A 275 -20.22 -33.20 -14.17
#